data_AF-A0A956VK85-F1
#
_entry.id   AF-A0A956VK85-F1
#
_cell.length_a   1.000
_cell.length_b   1.000
_cell.length_c   1.000
_cell.angle_alpha   90.00
_cell.angle_beta   90.00
_cell.angle_gamma   90.00
#
_symmetry.space_group_name_H-M   'P 1'
#
loop_
_entity.id
_entity.type
_entity.pdbx_description
1 polymer ?
#
loop_
_entity_poly.entity_id
_entity_poly.type
_entity_poly.pdbx_seq_one_letter_code
_entity_poly.pdbx_strand_id
1 'polypeptide(L)' 'NVAIPNGAYAEKHVASFIGFAPVDDPEVLVLVKLDENADFETGTVAAGPVFAELVDESLAYLNVVPDAASFAREP' A
#
# COMPACT_ATOMS: atom_id res chain seq x y z
N ASN A 1 -12.61 10.16 6.68
CA ASN A 1 -14.00 10.44 7.11
C ASN A 1 -14.95 9.87 6.09
N VAL A 2 -15.86 9.00 6.52
CA VAL A 2 -16.92 8.44 5.66
C VAL A 2 -18.20 9.24 5.87
N ALA A 3 -18.83 9.73 4.80
CA ALA A 3 -20.08 10.49 4.89
C ALA A 3 -21.27 9.56 5.14
N ILE A 4 -22.17 9.94 6.05
CA ILE A 4 -23.44 9.23 6.30
C ILE A 4 -24.65 10.10 5.89
N PRO A 5 -25.81 9.49 5.60
CA PRO A 5 -26.93 10.16 4.90
C PRO A 5 -27.49 11.44 5.56
N ASN A 6 -27.23 11.65 6.86
CA ASN A 6 -27.69 12.81 7.61
C ASN A 6 -26.75 14.04 7.55
N GLY A 7 -25.75 14.04 6.66
CA GLY A 7 -24.80 15.15 6.55
C GLY A 7 -23.76 15.19 7.68
N ALA A 8 -23.76 14.17 8.55
CA ALA A 8 -22.70 13.92 9.51
C ALA A 8 -21.59 13.07 8.87
N TYR A 9 -20.38 13.17 9.42
CA TYR A 9 -19.31 12.22 9.13
C TYR A 9 -19.36 11.11 10.18
N ALA A 10 -19.31 9.85 9.74
CA ALA A 10 -19.04 8.75 10.65
C ALA A 10 -17.65 8.94 11.25
N GLU A 11 -17.46 8.53 12.51
CA GLU A 11 -16.14 8.29 13.14
C GLU A 11 -15.47 7.05 12.52
N LYS A 12 -15.54 6.93 11.20
CA LYS A 12 -14.90 5.92 10.38
C LYS A 12 -13.87 6.62 9.51
N HIS A 13 -12.64 6.14 9.59
CA HIS A 13 -11.53 6.66 8.82
C HIS A 13 -11.24 5.74 7.64
N VAL A 14 -10.80 6.35 6.54
CA VAL A 14 -10.29 5.63 5.38
C VAL A 14 -8.77 5.66 5.53
N ALA A 15 -8.15 4.49 5.56
CA ALA A 15 -6.70 4.37 5.46
C ALA A 15 -6.35 4.07 4.01
N SER A 16 -5.47 4.87 3.43
CA SER A 16 -5.02 4.66 2.05
C SER A 16 -3.51 4.79 1.95
N PHE A 17 -2.91 3.91 1.15
CA PHE A 17 -1.50 3.95 0.79
C PHE A 17 -1.37 3.80 -0.73
N ILE A 18 -0.50 4.60 -1.33
CA ILE A 18 -0.16 4.50 -2.74
C ILE A 18 1.36 4.44 -2.89
N GLY A 19 1.83 3.55 -3.73
CA GLY A 19 3.25 3.40 -4.01
C GLY A 19 3.48 2.65 -5.31
N PHE A 20 4.74 2.62 -5.74
CA PHE A 20 5.19 1.92 -6.93
C PHE A 20 6.47 1.17 -6.64
N ALA A 21 6.76 0.15 -7.46
CA ALA A 21 7.99 -0.62 -7.39
C ALA A 21 8.31 -1.27 -8.75
N PRO A 22 9.58 -1.62 -9.02
CA PRO A 22 10.79 -1.14 -8.32
C PRO A 22 10.92 0.41 -8.33
N VAL A 23 11.77 0.98 -7.48
CA VAL A 23 12.04 2.42 -7.40
C VAL A 23 12.88 2.89 -8.58
N ASP A 24 13.89 2.11 -8.95
CA ASP A 24 14.83 2.47 -10.02
C ASP A 24 14.20 2.33 -11.42
N ASP A 25 13.36 1.32 -11.62
CA ASP A 25 12.59 1.07 -12.86
C ASP A 25 11.15 0.65 -12.53
N PRO A 26 10.20 1.61 -12.38
CA PRO A 26 8.85 1.31 -11.91
C PRO A 26 8.01 0.49 -12.90
N GLU A 27 7.60 -0.71 -12.48
CA GLU A 27 6.79 -1.63 -13.28
C GLU A 27 5.34 -1.75 -12.78
N VAL A 28 5.10 -1.49 -11.48
CA VAL A 28 3.76 -1.56 -10.88
C VAL A 28 3.44 -0.33 -10.04
N LEU A 29 2.18 0.14 -10.10
CA LEU A 29 1.59 1.15 -9.23
C LEU A 29 0.42 0.52 -8.46
N VAL A 30 0.46 0.58 -7.13
CA VAL A 30 -0.55 -0.04 -6.27
C VAL A 30 -1.18 1.00 -5.35
N LEU A 31 -2.51 1.04 -5.33
CA LEU A 31 -3.32 1.80 -4.38
C LEU A 31 -4.04 0.81 -3.46
N VAL A 32 -3.74 0.90 -2.16
CA VAL A 32 -4.45 0.18 -1.11
C VAL A 32 -5.43 1.14 -0.46
N LYS A 33 -6.69 0.74 -0.36
CA LYS A 33 -7.75 1.47 0.33
C LYS A 33 -8.43 0.54 1.32
N LEU A 34 -8.33 0.87 2.59
CA LEU A 34 -9.03 0.19 3.67
C LEU A 34 -10.19 1.09 4.12
N ASP A 35 -11.40 0.66 3.82
CA ASP A 35 -12.63 1.30 4.29
C ASP A 35 -12.99 0.81 5.69
N GLU A 36 -13.61 1.68 6.49
CA GLU A 36 -14.15 1.35 7.82
C GLU A 36 -13.13 0.88 8.87
N ASN A 37 -11.91 1.42 8.86
CA ASN A 37 -10.96 1.16 9.94
C ASN A 37 -11.50 1.73 11.27
N ALA A 38 -11.75 0.83 12.22
CA ALA A 38 -12.25 1.14 13.56
C ALA A 38 -11.15 1.71 14.47
N ASP A 39 -9.88 1.37 14.18
CA ASP A 39 -8.73 1.85 14.92
C ASP A 39 -8.07 3.03 14.21
N PHE A 40 -7.77 4.08 14.99
CA PHE A 40 -7.19 5.34 14.56
C PHE A 40 -5.72 5.24 14.12
N GLU A 41 -5.18 4.03 13.92
CA GLU A 41 -3.82 3.88 13.45
C GLU A 41 -3.70 4.54 12.07
N THR A 42 -2.87 5.59 12.01
CA THR A 42 -2.58 6.41 10.83
C THR A 42 -2.53 5.53 9.59
N GLY A 43 -3.32 5.84 8.55
CA GLY A 43 -3.59 4.90 7.46
C GLY A 43 -2.37 4.26 6.77
N THR A 44 -1.20 4.88 6.85
CA THR A 44 0.09 4.30 6.44
C THR A 44 0.49 3.04 7.23
N VAL A 45 0.24 2.99 8.54
CA VAL A 45 0.61 1.88 9.42
C VAL A 45 -0.20 0.63 9.09
N ALA A 46 -1.50 0.80 8.81
CA ALA A 46 -2.39 -0.32 8.47
C ALA A 46 -2.26 -0.77 7.00
N ALA A 47 -2.17 0.18 6.05
CA ALA A 47 -2.12 -0.14 4.62
C ALA A 47 -0.72 -0.46 4.09
N GLY A 48 0.34 -0.08 4.82
CA GLY A 48 1.73 -0.32 4.44
C GLY A 48 2.10 -1.82 4.35
N PRO A 49 1.81 -2.65 5.37
CA PRO A 49 2.07 -4.09 5.30
C PRO A 49 1.33 -4.78 4.15
N VAL A 50 0.06 -4.42 3.94
CA VAL A 50 -0.75 -4.94 2.82
C VAL A 50 -0.14 -4.55 1.47
N PHE A 51 0.34 -3.31 1.33
CA PHE A 51 1.03 -2.88 0.13
C PHE A 51 2.31 -3.69 -0.12
N ALA A 52 3.12 -3.93 0.90
CA ALA A 52 4.38 -4.67 0.77
C ALA A 52 4.15 -6.10 0.25
N GLU A 53 3.19 -6.83 0.84
CA GLU A 53 2.83 -8.18 0.38
C GLU A 53 2.32 -8.19 -1.06
N LEU A 54 1.44 -7.25 -1.42
CA LEU A 54 0.91 -7.14 -2.78
C LEU A 54 1.98 -6.85 -3.82
N VAL A 55 2.93 -5.97 -3.50
CA VAL A 55 4.03 -5.63 -4.40
C VAL A 55 4.97 -6.82 -4.58
N ASP A 56 5.38 -7.50 -3.50
CA ASP A 56 6.27 -8.66 -3.58
C ASP A 56 5.67 -9.79 -4.44
N GLU A 57 4.39 -10.10 -4.22
CA GLU A 57 3.68 -11.10 -5.04
C GLU A 57 3.53 -10.65 -6.50
N SER A 58 3.23 -9.36 -6.73
CA SER A 58 3.06 -8.82 -8.09
C SER A 58 4.37 -8.84 -8.88
N LEU A 59 5.49 -8.43 -8.28
CA LEU A 59 6.80 -8.46 -8.94
C LEU A 59 7.24 -9.89 -9.23
N ALA A 60 7.05 -10.82 -8.28
CA ALA A 60 7.33 -12.23 -8.49
C ALA A 60 6.49 -12.82 -9.64
N TYR A 61 5.20 -12.49 -9.70
CA TYR A 61 4.31 -12.91 -10.78
C TYR A 61 4.76 -12.37 -12.15
N LEU A 62 5.20 -11.11 -12.20
CA LEU A 62 5.68 -10.46 -13.42
C LEU A 62 7.13 -10.84 -13.79
N ASN A 63 7.81 -11.64 -12.97
CA ASN A 63 9.25 -11.94 -13.12
C ASN A 63 10.15 -10.68 -13.11
N VAL A 64 9.72 -9.64 -12.40
CA VAL A 64 10.50 -8.41 -12.20
C VAL A 64 11.39 -8.59 -10.97
N VAL A 65 12.65 -8.18 -11.07
CA VAL A 65 13.61 -8.24 -9.96
C VAL A 65 13.42 -7.02 -9.05
N PRO A 66 13.17 -7.20 -7.73
CA PRO A 66 13.10 -6.08 -6.79
C PRO A 66 14.46 -5.41 -6.59
N ASP A 67 14.48 -4.10 -6.31
CA ASP A 67 15.74 -3.37 -6.04
C ASP A 67 16.51 -3.95 -4.84
N ALA A 68 15.84 -4.46 -3.81
CA ALA A 68 16.52 -5.09 -2.67
C ALA A 68 17.41 -6.28 -3.09
N ALA A 69 17.07 -6.96 -4.19
CA ALA A 69 17.90 -8.02 -4.76
C ALA A 69 19.09 -7.48 -5.58
N SER A 70 19.04 -6.23 -6.07
CA SER A 70 20.18 -5.57 -6.73
C SER A 70 21.24 -5.13 -5.71
N PHE A 71 20.82 -4.61 -4.55
CA PHE A 71 21.74 -4.21 -3.46
C PHE A 71 22.43 -5.40 -2.75
N ALA A 72 21.87 -6.61 -2.81
CA ALA A 72 22.50 -7.81 -2.26
C ALA A 72 23.66 -8.36 -3.13
N ARG A 73 23.96 -7.72 -4.27
CA ARG A 73 24.99 -8.12 -5.24
C ARG A 73 26.16 -7.15 -5.34
N GLU A 74 26.68 -6.64 -4.22
CA GLU A 74 27.99 -5.98 -4.21
C GLU A 74 28.84 -6.50 -3.04
N PRO A 75 29.88 -7.33 -3.27
CA PRO A 75 30.89 -7.68 -2.27
C PRO A 75 31.95 -6.59 -2.05
#